data_AF-A0A2E8NEC9-F1
#
_entry.id   AF-A0A2E8NEC9-F1
#
_cell.length_a   1.000
_cell.length_b   1.000
_cell.length_c   1.000
_cell.angle_alpha   90.00
_cell.angle_beta   90.00
_cell.angle_gamma   90.00
#
_symmetry.space_group_name_H-M   'P 1'
#
loop_
_entity.id
_entity.type
_entity.pdbx_description
1 polymer ?
#
loop_
_entity_poly.entity_id
_entity_poly.type
_entity_poly.pdbx_seq_one_letter_code
_entity_poly.pdbx_strand_id
1 'polypeptide(L)'
;MPKMISHSWGNNKRTFAEHQTHFQIPNVAETIVNSHSLGVIPRGAGRSYGDQALVSDGLMISLTQQGDSMDLEVHNSGLVSVKGDMTIGELLDATMPLGWILPAIP
;
A
#
# COMPACT_ATOMS: atom_id res chain seq x y z
N MET A 1 16.50 -12.17 1.82
CA MET A 1 16.46 -11.05 2.79
C MET A 1 16.02 -11.59 4.15
N PRO A 2 16.19 -10.90 5.29
CA PRO A 2 15.65 -11.41 6.55
C PRO A 2 14.12 -11.48 6.46
N LYS A 3 13.56 -12.64 6.80
CA LYS A 3 12.11 -12.82 6.91
C LYS A 3 11.63 -12.20 8.22
N MET A 4 10.53 -11.45 8.15
CA MET A 4 9.87 -10.85 9.30
C MET A 4 8.49 -11.46 9.49
N ILE A 5 7.99 -11.45 10.74
CA ILE A 5 6.63 -11.86 11.01
C ILE A 5 5.65 -10.76 10.58
N SER A 6 4.67 -11.15 9.79
CA SER A 6 3.54 -10.31 9.36
C SER A 6 2.24 -10.89 9.88
N HIS A 7 1.27 -10.02 10.16
CA HIS A 7 -0.03 -10.42 10.68
C HIS A 7 -1.19 -9.64 10.06
N SER A 8 -2.39 -10.20 10.15
CA SER A 8 -3.63 -9.49 9.91
C SER A 8 -3.90 -8.44 11.00
N TRP A 9 -4.85 -7.53 10.76
CA TRP A 9 -5.22 -6.51 11.75
C TRP A 9 -5.66 -7.11 13.08
N GLY A 10 -6.50 -8.15 13.02
CA GLY A 10 -6.99 -8.88 14.19
C GLY A 10 -5.96 -9.83 14.83
N ASN A 11 -4.73 -9.88 14.30
CA ASN A 11 -3.62 -10.68 14.83
C ASN A 11 -3.88 -12.19 14.95
N ASN A 12 -4.89 -12.70 14.22
CA ASN A 12 -5.31 -14.10 14.22
C ASN A 12 -4.70 -14.92 13.06
N LYS A 13 -4.14 -14.25 12.04
CA LYS A 13 -3.39 -14.83 10.94
C LYS A 13 -1.99 -14.25 10.96
N ARG A 14 -0.97 -15.11 10.93
CA ARG A 14 0.45 -14.72 10.96
C ARG A 14 1.26 -15.56 10.00
N THR A 15 2.29 -14.96 9.41
CA THR A 15 3.22 -15.66 8.53
C THR A 15 4.60 -14.99 8.53
N PHE A 16 5.62 -15.70 8.07
CA PHE A 16 6.94 -15.15 7.80
C PHE A 16 7.08 -14.82 6.32
N ALA A 17 7.52 -13.61 6.01
CA ALA A 17 7.75 -13.16 4.65
C ALA A 17 8.97 -12.25 4.56
N GLU A 18 9.55 -12.13 3.37
CA GLU A 18 10.44 -11.03 3.07
C GLU A 18 9.64 -9.74 2.89
N HIS A 19 10.23 -8.61 3.22
CA HIS A 19 9.63 -7.30 3.01
C HIS A 19 10.57 -6.42 2.22
N GLN A 20 10.01 -5.67 1.28
CA GLN A 20 10.70 -4.58 0.61
C GLN A 20 9.83 -3.35 0.56
N THR A 21 10.47 -2.19 0.60
CA THR A 21 9.84 -0.88 0.43
C THR A 21 10.53 -0.18 -0.72
N HIS A 22 9.73 0.38 -1.62
CA HIS A 22 10.21 1.14 -2.77
C HIS A 22 9.50 2.48 -2.82
N PHE A 23 10.19 3.52 -3.26
CA PHE A 23 9.65 4.88 -3.36
C PHE A 23 9.29 5.28 -4.80
N GLN A 24 9.66 4.44 -5.78
CA GLN A 24 9.47 4.70 -7.20
C GLN A 24 8.85 3.48 -7.86
N ILE A 25 7.85 3.71 -8.71
CA ILE A 25 7.14 2.65 -9.46
C ILE A 25 8.09 1.75 -10.25
N PRO A 26 9.13 2.26 -10.95
CA PRO A 26 10.09 1.41 -11.65
C PRO A 26 10.76 0.37 -10.75
N ASN A 27 11.10 0.71 -9.51
CA ASN A 27 11.77 -0.21 -8.58
C ASN A 27 10.81 -1.31 -8.10
N VAL A 28 9.52 -0.99 -7.96
CA VAL A 28 8.47 -1.98 -7.70
C VAL A 28 8.38 -2.96 -8.87
N ALA A 29 8.33 -2.45 -10.10
CA ALA A 29 8.25 -3.30 -11.30
C ALA A 29 9.47 -4.20 -11.44
N GLU A 30 10.68 -3.65 -11.27
CA GLU A 30 11.93 -4.41 -11.29
C GLU A 30 11.94 -5.51 -10.22
N THR A 31 11.48 -5.19 -9.02
CA THR A 31 11.36 -6.16 -7.92
C THR A 31 10.40 -7.30 -8.26
N ILE A 32 9.25 -6.99 -8.87
CA ILE A 32 8.28 -8.00 -9.29
C ILE A 32 8.90 -8.91 -10.35
N VAL A 33 9.56 -8.33 -11.37
CA VAL A 33 10.18 -9.08 -12.48
C VAL A 33 11.33 -9.96 -12.00
N ASN A 34 12.13 -9.48 -11.05
CA ASN A 34 13.33 -10.18 -10.56
C ASN A 34 13.07 -11.01 -9.30
N SER A 35 11.83 -11.10 -8.82
CA SER A 35 11.52 -11.86 -7.62
C SER A 35 11.60 -13.36 -7.88
N HIS A 36 12.39 -14.05 -7.06
CA HIS A 36 12.45 -15.51 -7.00
C HIS A 36 11.61 -16.08 -5.85
N SER A 37 10.78 -15.26 -5.21
CA SER A 37 9.94 -15.68 -4.08
C SER A 37 8.75 -16.54 -4.51
N LEU A 38 8.17 -17.30 -3.59
CA LEU A 38 6.98 -18.15 -3.84
C LEU A 38 5.70 -17.34 -4.16
N GLY A 39 5.76 -16.01 -4.02
CA GLY A 39 4.68 -15.09 -4.37
C GLY A 39 5.03 -13.67 -3.95
N VAL A 40 4.59 -12.69 -4.75
CA VAL A 40 4.77 -11.26 -4.47
C VAL A 40 3.39 -10.63 -4.26
N ILE A 41 3.20 -9.93 -3.14
CA ILE A 41 1.93 -9.27 -2.82
C ILE A 41 2.16 -7.82 -2.34
N PRO A 42 1.35 -6.84 -2.78
CA PRO A 42 1.38 -5.52 -2.16
C PRO A 42 0.80 -5.57 -0.76
N ARG A 43 1.32 -4.72 0.13
CA ARG A 43 0.81 -4.55 1.49
C ARG A 43 0.58 -3.07 1.77
N GLY A 44 -0.69 -2.69 1.87
CA GLY A 44 -1.10 -1.37 2.35
C GLY A 44 -1.01 -1.25 3.88
N ALA A 45 -1.89 -0.47 4.50
CA ALA A 45 -1.87 -0.16 5.93
C ALA A 45 -2.16 -1.35 6.89
N GLY A 46 -2.29 -2.58 6.39
CA GLY A 46 -2.48 -3.78 7.22
C GLY A 46 -3.82 -3.86 7.96
N ARG A 47 -4.85 -3.14 7.48
CA ARG A 47 -6.18 -3.02 8.13
C ARG A 47 -7.15 -4.18 7.81
N SER A 48 -6.78 -5.09 6.90
CA SER A 48 -7.56 -6.30 6.63
C SER A 48 -7.45 -7.30 7.79
N TYR A 49 -8.59 -7.85 8.23
CA TYR A 49 -8.64 -8.89 9.27
C TYR A 49 -8.28 -10.29 8.75
N GLY A 50 -8.38 -10.52 7.44
CA GLY A 50 -7.98 -11.77 6.80
C GLY A 50 -6.51 -11.81 6.41
N ASP A 51 -6.18 -12.77 5.54
CA ASP A 51 -4.83 -13.02 5.02
C ASP A 51 -4.63 -12.46 3.60
N GLN A 52 -5.54 -11.63 3.09
CA GLN A 52 -5.48 -11.11 1.72
C GLN A 52 -4.25 -10.24 1.43
N ALA A 53 -3.55 -9.77 2.46
CA ALA A 53 -2.31 -8.99 2.36
C ALA A 53 -1.12 -9.73 3.02
N LEU A 54 -1.20 -11.06 3.09
CA LEU A 54 -0.16 -11.94 3.62
C LEU A 54 0.29 -12.94 2.54
N VAL A 55 1.57 -13.29 2.56
CA VAL A 55 2.17 -14.33 1.74
C VAL A 55 3.20 -15.09 2.59
N SER A 56 3.12 -16.41 2.61
CA SER A 56 4.06 -17.25 3.36
C SER A 56 5.28 -17.54 2.52
N ASP A 57 6.48 -17.33 3.10
CA ASP A 57 7.76 -17.55 2.43
C ASP A 57 7.89 -16.82 1.08
N GLY A 58 7.09 -15.76 0.90
CA GLY A 58 7.08 -14.88 -0.26
C GLY A 58 7.66 -13.50 0.04
N LEU A 59 7.36 -12.56 -0.85
CA LEU A 59 7.75 -11.15 -0.74
C LEU A 59 6.51 -10.24 -0.58
N MET A 60 6.48 -9.46 0.49
CA MET A 60 5.54 -8.37 0.66
C MET A 60 6.19 -7.05 0.23
N ILE A 61 5.57 -6.35 -0.72
CA ILE A 61 5.98 -4.99 -1.08
C ILE A 61 5.14 -4.02 -0.25
N SER A 62 5.77 -3.35 0.71
CA SER A 62 5.13 -2.32 1.52
C SER A 62 4.80 -1.11 0.66
N LEU A 63 3.52 -0.74 0.63
CA LEU A 63 3.05 0.51 0.06
C LEU A 63 3.03 1.62 1.11
N THR A 64 3.07 1.33 2.42
CA THR A 64 3.00 2.40 3.43
C THR A 64 4.26 3.25 3.48
N GLN A 65 4.08 4.58 3.43
CA GLN A 65 5.11 5.62 3.43
C GLN A 65 6.07 5.59 2.23
N GLN A 66 5.56 5.89 1.02
CA GLN A 66 6.42 6.23 -0.12
C GLN A 66 6.73 7.74 -0.16
N GLY A 67 7.33 8.27 0.90
CA GLY A 67 7.91 9.63 0.93
C GLY A 67 6.90 10.80 0.92
N ASP A 68 7.36 11.97 1.36
CA ASP A 68 6.57 13.20 1.58
C ASP A 68 6.00 13.88 0.31
N SER A 69 5.99 13.22 -0.85
CA SER A 69 5.60 13.89 -2.11
C SER A 69 4.11 13.78 -2.34
N MET A 70 3.37 14.79 -1.90
CA MET A 70 2.04 15.13 -2.39
C MET A 70 2.09 15.46 -3.90
N ASP A 71 2.33 14.45 -4.75
CA ASP A 71 2.01 14.51 -6.18
C ASP A 71 0.51 14.20 -6.35
N LEU A 72 -0.33 14.91 -5.60
CA LEU A 72 -1.77 14.78 -5.66
C LEU A 72 -2.31 15.91 -6.52
N GLU A 73 -3.00 15.55 -7.58
CA GLU A 73 -3.76 16.51 -8.38
C GLU A 73 -5.26 16.27 -8.16
N VAL A 74 -5.92 17.26 -7.56
CA VAL A 74 -7.39 17.30 -7.46
C VAL A 74 -7.90 18.24 -8.54
N HIS A 75 -8.54 17.67 -9.55
CA HIS A 75 -9.05 18.42 -10.69
C HIS A 75 -10.39 19.09 -10.33
N ASN A 76 -10.69 20.25 -10.92
CA ASN A 76 -11.95 20.97 -10.67
C ASN A 76 -13.21 20.19 -11.08
N SER A 77 -13.05 19.08 -11.81
CA SER A 77 -14.13 18.15 -12.17
C SER A 77 -14.48 17.15 -11.06
N GLY A 78 -13.76 17.15 -9.93
CA GLY A 78 -13.90 16.15 -8.87
C GLY A 78 -13.16 14.83 -9.15
N LEU A 79 -12.30 14.81 -10.18
CA LEU A 79 -11.38 13.70 -10.44
C LEU A 79 -10.08 13.90 -9.66
N VAL A 80 -9.54 12.80 -9.13
CA VAL A 80 -8.30 12.81 -8.36
C VAL A 80 -7.35 11.73 -8.86
N SER A 81 -6.09 12.09 -9.08
CA SER A 81 -5.02 11.17 -9.47
C SER A 81 -4.10 10.95 -8.27
N VAL A 82 -3.97 9.70 -7.83
CA VAL A 82 -3.19 9.30 -6.64
C VAL A 82 -2.34 8.07 -6.89
N LYS A 83 -1.27 7.92 -6.10
CA LYS A 83 -0.50 6.67 -6.02
C LYS A 83 -1.22 5.68 -5.09
N GLY A 84 -0.93 4.39 -5.25
CA GLY A 84 -1.61 3.30 -4.54
C GLY A 84 -1.25 3.16 -3.05
N ASP A 85 -0.28 3.94 -2.57
CA ASP A 85 0.13 4.06 -1.18
C ASP A 85 -0.70 5.06 -0.37
N MET A 86 -1.42 5.96 -1.04
CA MET A 86 -2.16 7.02 -0.40
C MET A 86 -3.30 6.46 0.46
N THR A 87 -3.36 6.91 1.70
CA THR A 87 -4.42 6.54 2.63
C THR A 87 -5.69 7.35 2.37
N ILE A 88 -6.83 6.80 2.75
CA ILE A 88 -8.12 7.50 2.71
C ILE A 88 -8.09 8.79 3.55
N GLY A 89 -7.35 8.80 4.66
CA GLY A 89 -7.19 10.00 5.51
C GLY A 89 -6.45 11.12 4.77
N GLU A 90 -5.30 10.82 4.17
CA GLU A 90 -4.55 11.81 3.37
C GLU A 90 -5.38 12.31 2.18
N LEU A 91 -6.15 11.43 1.54
CA LEU A 91 -7.00 11.81 0.42
C LEU A 91 -8.15 12.73 0.86
N LEU A 92 -8.75 12.47 2.03
CA LEU A 92 -9.74 13.37 2.64
C LEU A 92 -9.13 14.74 2.97
N ASP A 93 -7.99 14.76 3.66
CA ASP A 93 -7.33 16.00 4.08
C ASP A 93 -7.04 16.94 2.91
N ALA A 94 -6.74 16.38 1.74
CA ALA A 94 -6.43 17.16 0.55
C ALA A 94 -7.65 17.52 -0.32
N THR A 95 -8.72 16.72 -0.31
CA THR A 95 -9.92 16.97 -1.13
C THR A 95 -10.94 17.85 -0.42
N MET A 96 -11.05 17.74 0.91
CA MET A 96 -12.02 18.48 1.73
C MET A 96 -11.89 20.01 1.63
N PRO A 97 -10.69 20.62 1.66
CA PRO A 97 -10.54 22.07 1.51
C PRO A 97 -11.05 22.61 0.17
N LEU A 98 -11.16 21.75 -0.85
CA LEU A 98 -11.64 22.08 -2.19
C LEU A 98 -13.15 21.83 -2.35
N GLY A 99 -13.84 21.44 -1.27
CA GLY A 99 -15.28 21.16 -1.28
C GLY A 99 -15.65 19.77 -1.80
N TRP A 100 -14.69 18.87 -1.97
CA TRP A 100 -14.91 17.51 -2.42
C TRP A 100 -14.93 16.53 -1.24
N ILE A 101 -15.84 15.54 -1.30
CA ILE A 101 -15.88 14.40 -0.39
C ILE A 101 -15.67 13.10 -1.16
N LEU A 102 -15.06 12.11 -0.51
CA LEU A 102 -14.85 10.80 -1.14
C LEU A 102 -16.18 10.06 -1.34
N PRO A 103 -16.33 9.33 -2.45
CA PRO A 103 -17.56 8.58 -2.74
C PRO A 103 -17.82 7.43 -1.76
N ALA A 104 -16.78 6.96 -1.05
CA ALA A 104 -16.89 5.95 -0.01
C ALA A 104 -15.81 6.16 1.06
N ILE A 105 -16.19 5.99 2.33
CA ILE A 105 -15.31 6.05 3.50
C ILE A 105 -15.55 4.77 4.31
N PRO A 106 -14.51 3.93 4.53
CA PRO A 106 -14.64 2.64 5.22
C PRO A 106 -14.73 2.74 6.74
#